data_AF-A0A1H3XLI1-F1
#
_entry.id   AF-A0A1H3XLI1-F1
#
_cell.length_a   1.000
_cell.length_b   1.000
_cell.length_c   1.000
_cell.angle_alpha   90.00
_cell.angle_beta   90.00
_cell.angle_gamma   90.00
#
_symmetry.space_group_name_H-M   'P 1'
#
loop_
_entity.id
_entity.type
_entity.pdbx_description
1 polymer ?
#
loop_
_entity_poly.entity_id
_entity_poly.type
_entity_poly.pdbx_seq_one_letter_code
_entity_poly.pdbx_strand_id
1 'polypeptide(L)'
;MKAFKYILILFIGLTSLSYSQVKNTGNISMENLPAVVIKSAGDDFSVYLPDRNADPKVRALEDSFIAYDLGKNYEGYETYLVYMEVKGGTLAATYNENGQLIRVVENYRNVVLPSKLIYEIYKKFPGWEIVNDKYLYSQEKGDILKKQYNIKIKKGNESRKLKVHPDGELIAEN
;
A
#
# COMPACT_ATOMS: atom_id res chain seq x y z
N MET A 1 -5.47 23.82 63.32
CA MET A 1 -6.19 23.16 62.20
C MET A 1 -6.70 24.16 61.14
N LYS A 2 -5.91 25.18 60.75
CA LYS A 2 -6.27 26.09 59.63
C LYS A 2 -5.29 25.99 58.46
N ALA A 3 -4.00 25.74 58.72
CA ALA A 3 -2.98 25.54 57.69
C ALA A 3 -3.20 24.27 56.82
N PHE A 4 -3.74 23.20 57.41
CA PHE A 4 -3.96 21.94 56.68
C PHE A 4 -5.09 22.03 55.64
N LYS A 5 -6.04 22.96 55.80
CA LYS A 5 -7.12 23.20 54.82
C LYS A 5 -6.61 23.87 53.54
N TYR A 6 -5.58 24.71 53.63
CA TYR A 6 -5.04 25.40 52.45
C TYR A 6 -4.10 24.53 51.61
N ILE A 7 -3.42 23.56 52.24
CA ILE A 7 -2.57 22.57 51.55
C ILE A 7 -3.42 21.58 50.71
N LEU A 8 -4.63 21.24 51.17
CA LEU A 8 -5.53 20.35 50.42
C LEU A 8 -6.16 21.02 49.19
N ILE A 9 -6.36 22.35 49.22
CA ILE A 9 -6.92 23.11 48.09
C ILE A 9 -5.89 23.31 46.97
N LEU A 10 -4.58 23.28 47.29
CA LEU A 10 -3.52 23.43 46.30
C LEU A 10 -3.38 22.20 45.37
N PHE A 11 -3.78 21.00 45.83
CA PHE A 11 -3.63 19.76 45.05
C PHE A 11 -4.78 19.48 44.06
N ILE A 12 -5.94 20.13 44.22
CA ILE A 12 -7.10 19.91 43.34
C ILE A 12 -7.02 20.80 42.08
N GLY A 13 -6.19 21.85 42.08
CA GLY A 13 -6.02 22.76 40.95
C GLY A 13 -5.08 22.27 39.83
N LEU A 14 -4.32 21.19 40.03
CA LEU A 14 -3.31 20.72 39.04
C LEU A 14 -3.84 19.69 38.03
N THR A 15 -5.06 19.17 38.18
CA THR A 15 -5.55 18.07 37.33
C THR A 15 -6.34 18.50 36.08
N SER A 16 -6.44 19.80 35.79
CA SER A 16 -7.22 20.32 34.66
C SER A 16 -6.42 20.77 33.42
N LEU A 17 -5.11 20.52 33.35
CA LEU A 17 -4.26 20.97 32.22
C LEU A 17 -4.11 19.96 31.06
N SER A 18 -5.02 18.99 30.89
CA SER A 18 -4.86 17.95 29.85
C SER A 18 -6.00 17.83 28.83
N TYR A 19 -6.64 18.94 28.46
CA TYR A 19 -7.36 19.00 27.18
C TYR A 19 -6.54 19.77 26.15
N SER A 20 -5.71 19.02 25.41
CA SER A 20 -5.13 19.49 24.16
C SER A 20 -6.26 19.81 23.19
N GLN A 21 -6.27 21.03 22.66
CA GLN A 21 -7.27 21.48 21.69
C GLN A 21 -7.19 20.62 20.42
N VAL A 22 -8.24 19.86 20.13
CA VAL A 22 -8.45 19.30 18.79
C VAL A 22 -9.02 20.42 17.93
N LYS A 23 -8.19 21.04 17.10
CA LYS A 23 -8.67 21.83 15.96
C LYS A 23 -9.31 20.87 14.96
N ASN A 24 -10.64 20.83 14.94
CA ASN A 24 -11.39 20.40 13.76
C ASN A 24 -11.31 21.50 12.70
N THR A 25 -10.14 21.64 12.08
CA THR A 25 -10.01 22.23 10.76
C THR A 25 -10.52 21.21 9.75
N GLY A 26 -11.46 21.64 8.90
CA GLY A 26 -12.31 20.79 8.07
C GLY A 26 -11.63 19.54 7.50
N ASN A 27 -12.26 18.39 7.73
CA ASN A 27 -11.88 17.12 7.13
C ASN A 27 -12.18 17.15 5.63
N ILE A 28 -11.30 17.76 4.87
CA ILE A 28 -10.98 17.25 3.54
C ILE A 28 -9.99 16.13 3.83
N SER A 29 -10.42 14.88 3.69
CA SER A 29 -9.60 13.69 3.94
C SER A 29 -8.39 13.71 3.00
N MET A 30 -7.27 14.29 3.47
CA MET A 30 -5.98 14.37 2.80
C MET A 30 -5.27 12.99 2.75
N GLU A 31 -5.99 11.92 3.11
CA GLU A 31 -5.44 10.59 3.41
C GLU A 31 -5.30 9.68 2.18
N ASN A 32 -5.80 10.07 1.00
CA ASN A 32 -5.74 9.21 -0.19
C ASN A 32 -5.36 9.94 -1.48
N LEU A 33 -4.41 10.87 -1.42
CA LEU A 33 -3.63 11.13 -2.63
C LEU A 33 -2.50 10.08 -2.66
N PRO A 34 -2.43 9.22 -3.69
CA PRO A 34 -1.29 8.32 -3.83
C PRO A 34 -0.04 9.19 -3.81
N ALA A 35 0.96 8.83 -2.99
CA ALA A 35 2.21 9.60 -3.00
C ALA A 35 2.88 9.43 -4.35
N VAL A 36 2.67 10.39 -5.23
CA VAL A 36 3.25 10.38 -6.56
C VAL A 36 4.75 10.63 -6.42
N VAL A 37 5.56 9.66 -6.79
CA VAL A 37 7.01 9.82 -6.87
C VAL A 37 7.35 10.26 -8.27
N ILE A 38 7.88 11.47 -8.38
CA ILE A 38 8.30 12.08 -9.64
C ILE A 38 9.83 12.07 -9.68
N LYS A 39 10.42 11.38 -10.67
CA LYS A 39 11.87 11.40 -10.95
C LYS A 39 12.10 12.02 -12.32
N SER A 40 13.05 12.95 -12.47
CA SER A 40 13.42 13.49 -13.78
C SER A 40 14.30 12.49 -14.54
N ALA A 41 14.00 12.26 -15.81
CA ALA A 41 14.79 11.45 -16.73
C ALA A 41 15.03 12.27 -18.02
N GLY A 42 16.09 13.08 -18.01
CA GLY A 42 16.27 14.11 -19.04
C GLY A 42 15.21 15.22 -18.93
N ASP A 43 14.59 15.58 -20.05
CA ASP A 43 13.53 16.61 -20.14
C ASP A 43 12.13 16.09 -19.70
N ASP A 44 11.96 14.77 -19.58
CA ASP A 44 10.70 14.13 -19.22
C ASP A 44 10.67 13.62 -17.77
N PHE A 45 9.47 13.62 -17.18
CA PHE A 45 9.25 13.10 -15.83
C PHE A 45 8.79 11.65 -15.84
N SER A 46 9.34 10.87 -14.90
CA SER A 46 8.91 9.53 -14.55
C SER A 46 7.94 9.59 -13.38
N VAL A 47 6.78 8.95 -13.52
CA VAL A 47 5.76 8.90 -12.47
C VAL A 47 5.61 7.48 -11.94
N TYR A 48 5.83 7.31 -10.64
CA TYR A 48 5.51 6.09 -9.90
C TYR A 48 4.45 6.35 -8.84
N LEU A 49 3.41 5.54 -8.84
CA LEU A 49 2.33 5.54 -7.87
C LEU A 49 2.46 4.27 -7.01
N PRO A 50 2.98 4.33 -5.77
CA PRO A 50 2.97 3.19 -4.86
C PRO A 50 1.54 2.90 -4.36
N ASP A 51 1.20 1.63 -4.14
CA ASP A 51 -0.09 1.22 -3.61
C ASP A 51 -0.28 1.67 -2.15
N ARG A 52 0.80 1.71 -1.37
CA ARG A 52 0.76 1.87 0.09
C ARG A 52 -0.06 0.78 0.76
N ASN A 53 0.19 -0.46 0.35
CA ASN A 53 -0.54 -1.63 0.80
C ASN A 53 -0.49 -1.81 2.34
N ALA A 54 -1.51 -2.46 2.91
CA ALA A 54 -1.53 -2.77 4.34
C ALA A 54 -0.35 -3.69 4.73
N ASP A 55 0.07 -4.57 3.83
CA ASP A 55 1.17 -5.49 4.05
C ASP A 55 2.54 -4.77 4.13
N PRO A 56 3.29 -4.92 5.24
CA PRO A 56 4.62 -4.31 5.38
C PRO A 56 5.65 -4.74 4.34
N LYS A 57 5.58 -5.98 3.83
CA LYS A 57 6.50 -6.50 2.81
C LYS A 57 6.30 -5.80 1.47
N VAL A 58 5.05 -5.49 1.11
CA VAL A 58 4.76 -4.71 -0.10
C VAL A 58 5.37 -3.32 0.05
N ARG A 59 5.04 -2.62 1.15
CA ARG A 59 5.59 -1.28 1.44
C ARG A 59 7.11 -1.24 1.47
N ALA A 60 7.76 -2.23 2.08
CA ALA A 60 9.22 -2.28 2.13
C ALA A 60 9.86 -2.36 0.73
N LEU A 61 9.25 -3.08 -0.21
CA LEU A 61 9.75 -3.19 -1.58
C LEU A 61 9.49 -1.91 -2.37
N GLU A 62 8.30 -1.32 -2.22
CA GLU A 62 7.95 -0.01 -2.77
C GLU A 62 8.92 1.07 -2.28
N ASP A 63 9.16 1.15 -0.96
CA ASP A 63 10.08 2.13 -0.34
C ASP A 63 11.51 1.94 -0.84
N SER A 64 11.96 0.69 -0.97
CA SER A 64 13.29 0.36 -1.53
C SER A 64 13.41 0.81 -2.98
N PHE A 65 12.36 0.63 -3.78
CA PHE A 65 12.33 1.08 -5.17
C PHE A 65 12.28 2.61 -5.30
N ILE A 66 11.54 3.28 -4.40
CA ILE A 66 11.49 4.75 -4.35
C ILE A 66 12.88 5.31 -4.03
N ALA A 67 13.56 4.75 -3.03
CA ALA A 67 14.90 5.16 -2.62
C ALA A 67 16.01 4.80 -3.64
N TYR A 68 15.71 3.92 -4.60
CA TYR A 68 16.67 3.48 -5.60
C TYR A 68 17.08 4.62 -6.54
N ASP A 69 18.39 4.88 -6.59
CA ASP A 69 18.99 5.77 -7.57
C ASP A 69 19.47 4.94 -8.76
N LEU A 70 18.98 5.29 -9.95
CA LEU A 70 19.42 4.70 -11.22
C LEU A 70 20.88 5.15 -11.46
N GLY A 71 21.25 6.39 -11.16
CA GLY A 71 22.55 6.94 -11.55
C GLY A 71 22.58 7.33 -13.04
N LYS A 72 23.77 7.53 -13.62
CA LYS A 72 23.95 8.25 -14.90
C LYS A 72 24.62 7.47 -16.04
N ASN A 73 24.95 6.19 -15.87
CA ASN A 73 25.73 5.44 -16.85
C ASN A 73 24.88 4.42 -17.61
N TYR A 74 23.98 4.92 -18.45
CA TYR A 74 23.01 4.13 -19.21
C TYR A 74 23.13 4.36 -20.71
N GLU A 75 24.36 4.44 -21.21
CA GLU A 75 24.62 4.55 -22.64
C GLU A 75 24.73 3.14 -23.25
N GLY A 76 23.92 2.84 -24.27
CA GLY A 76 24.08 1.65 -25.11
C GLY A 76 22.97 0.59 -25.09
N TYR A 77 21.90 0.74 -24.30
CA TYR A 77 20.75 -0.18 -24.31
C TYR A 77 19.42 0.55 -24.55
N GLU A 78 18.52 -0.06 -25.33
CA GLU A 78 17.18 0.47 -25.61
C GLU A 78 16.27 0.49 -24.36
N THR A 79 16.45 -0.49 -23.47
CA THR A 79 15.69 -0.59 -22.21
C THR A 79 16.55 -1.13 -21.08
N TYR A 80 16.23 -0.71 -19.85
CA TYR A 80 16.87 -1.15 -18.62
C TYR A 80 15.84 -1.75 -17.68
N LEU A 81 16.20 -2.85 -17.02
CA LEU A 81 15.35 -3.50 -16.03
C LEU A 81 15.97 -3.38 -14.64
N VAL A 82 15.23 -2.76 -13.73
CA VAL A 82 15.48 -2.85 -12.29
C VAL A 82 14.58 -3.95 -11.73
N TYR A 83 15.18 -4.95 -11.11
CA TYR A 83 14.46 -6.06 -10.48
C TYR A 83 14.81 -6.14 -9.00
N MET A 84 13.79 -6.20 -8.16
CA MET A 84 13.92 -6.32 -6.71
C MET A 84 13.09 -7.50 -6.23
N GLU A 85 13.63 -8.25 -5.27
CA GLU A 85 12.98 -9.44 -4.73
C GLU A 85 13.15 -9.52 -3.20
N VAL A 86 12.07 -9.93 -2.56
CA VAL A 86 12.00 -10.33 -1.16
C VAL A 86 11.25 -11.66 -1.07
N LYS A 87 11.31 -12.33 0.08
CA LYS A 87 10.58 -13.59 0.27
C LYS A 87 9.07 -13.40 0.02
N GLY A 88 8.60 -13.94 -1.11
CA GLY A 88 7.19 -13.85 -1.51
C GLY A 88 6.77 -12.51 -2.10
N GLY A 89 7.71 -11.70 -2.62
CA GLY A 89 7.45 -10.41 -3.27
C GLY A 89 8.49 -10.08 -4.34
N THR A 90 8.06 -9.55 -5.47
CA THR A 90 8.94 -9.11 -6.57
C THR A 90 8.43 -7.81 -7.17
N LEU A 91 9.33 -6.90 -7.52
CA LEU A 91 9.06 -5.66 -8.23
C LEU A 91 10.02 -5.58 -9.42
N ALA A 92 9.45 -5.43 -10.62
CA ALA A 92 10.20 -5.26 -11.86
C ALA A 92 9.82 -3.91 -12.48
N ALA A 93 10.81 -3.03 -12.66
CA ALA A 93 10.64 -1.73 -13.26
C ALA A 93 11.46 -1.64 -14.55
N THR A 94 10.80 -1.25 -15.63
CA THR A 94 11.44 -1.06 -16.93
C THR A 94 11.61 0.43 -17.19
N TYR A 95 12.80 0.80 -17.62
CA TYR A 95 13.18 2.15 -18.03
C TYR A 95 13.56 2.15 -19.51
N ASN A 96 13.35 3.27 -20.21
CA ASN A 96 13.87 3.45 -21.57
C ASN A 96 15.33 3.92 -21.55
N GLU A 97 15.91 4.09 -22.74
CA GLU A 97 17.29 4.58 -22.94
C GLU A 97 17.61 5.90 -22.23
N ASN A 98 16.62 6.78 -22.04
CA ASN A 98 16.76 8.08 -21.38
C ASN A 98 16.64 7.99 -19.84
N GLY A 99 16.46 6.78 -19.30
CA GLY A 99 16.24 6.57 -17.86
C GLY A 99 14.82 6.89 -17.41
N GLN A 100 13.84 7.02 -18.32
CA GLN A 100 12.44 7.26 -17.99
C GLN A 100 11.75 5.95 -17.60
N LEU A 101 11.03 5.95 -16.48
CA LEU A 101 10.25 4.80 -16.02
C LEU A 101 9.05 4.57 -16.95
N ILE A 102 9.08 3.47 -17.70
CA ILE A 102 7.99 3.13 -18.63
C ILE A 102 6.96 2.22 -17.98
N ARG A 103 7.37 1.27 -17.13
CA ARG A 103 6.48 0.24 -16.60
C ARG A 103 6.96 -0.26 -15.24
N VAL A 104 6.02 -0.56 -14.35
CA VAL A 104 6.27 -1.29 -13.10
C VAL A 104 5.31 -2.46 -13.01
N VAL A 105 5.83 -3.63 -12.63
CA VAL A 105 5.05 -4.84 -12.37
C VAL A 105 5.47 -5.42 -11.03
N GLU A 106 4.52 -5.59 -10.13
CA GLU A 106 4.73 -6.12 -8.80
C GLU A 106 3.87 -7.35 -8.56
N ASN A 107 4.45 -8.33 -7.87
CA ASN A 107 3.77 -9.58 -7.53
C ASN A 107 4.13 -9.96 -6.11
N TYR A 108 3.11 -10.23 -5.29
CA TYR A 108 3.30 -10.66 -3.92
C TYR A 108 2.40 -11.85 -3.60
N ARG A 109 2.86 -12.74 -2.73
CA ARG A 109 2.09 -13.92 -2.26
C ARG A 109 1.93 -13.83 -0.75
N ASN A 110 0.81 -14.35 -0.26
CA ASN A 110 0.48 -14.38 1.17
C ASN A 110 0.64 -12.99 1.78
N VAL A 111 -0.12 -12.04 1.25
CA VAL A 111 -0.15 -10.67 1.76
C VAL A 111 -1.28 -10.47 2.76
N VAL A 112 -1.12 -9.51 3.64
CA VAL A 112 -2.19 -9.04 4.53
C VAL A 112 -3.31 -8.43 3.67
N LEU A 113 -4.44 -9.14 3.58
CA LEU A 113 -5.60 -8.66 2.85
C LEU A 113 -6.28 -7.48 3.56
N PRO A 114 -6.77 -6.46 2.82
CA PRO A 114 -7.58 -5.39 3.41
C PRO A 114 -8.82 -5.92 4.13
N SER A 115 -9.13 -5.38 5.30
CA SER A 115 -10.28 -5.84 6.11
C SER A 115 -11.61 -5.78 5.35
N LYS A 116 -11.80 -4.75 4.51
CA LYS A 116 -12.98 -4.62 3.65
C LYS A 116 -13.10 -5.78 2.66
N LEU A 117 -11.98 -6.18 2.04
CA LEU A 117 -11.94 -7.30 1.10
C LEU A 117 -12.29 -8.61 1.80
N ILE A 118 -11.71 -8.87 2.97
CA ILE A 118 -12.01 -10.05 3.78
C ILE A 118 -13.51 -10.12 4.11
N TYR A 119 -14.07 -8.99 4.54
CA TYR A 119 -15.50 -8.89 4.88
C TYR A 119 -16.40 -9.21 3.69
N GLU A 120 -16.16 -8.59 2.53
CA GLU A 120 -16.98 -8.83 1.33
C GLU A 120 -16.89 -10.27 0.83
N ILE A 121 -15.71 -10.91 0.95
CA ILE A 121 -15.55 -12.33 0.61
C ILE A 121 -16.38 -13.22 1.53
N TYR A 122 -16.27 -13.07 2.85
CA TYR A 122 -17.03 -13.93 3.78
C TYR A 122 -18.54 -13.68 3.72
N LYS A 123 -18.95 -12.44 3.42
CA LYS A 123 -20.35 -12.10 3.17
C LYS A 123 -20.89 -12.80 1.92
N LYS A 124 -20.12 -12.83 0.83
CA LYS A 124 -20.52 -13.45 -0.45
C LYS A 124 -20.38 -14.98 -0.45
N PHE A 125 -19.40 -15.51 0.30
CA PHE A 125 -19.10 -16.94 0.38
C PHE A 125 -19.13 -17.46 1.82
N PRO A 126 -20.32 -17.56 2.47
CA PRO A 126 -20.41 -18.02 3.85
C PRO A 126 -19.88 -19.44 4.08
N GLY A 127 -19.04 -19.60 5.10
CA GLY A 127 -18.42 -20.87 5.48
C GLY A 127 -17.34 -21.36 4.52
N TRP A 128 -16.86 -20.52 3.59
CA TRP A 128 -15.64 -20.74 2.84
C TRP A 128 -14.46 -20.11 3.59
N GLU A 129 -13.27 -20.71 3.48
CA GLU A 129 -12.04 -20.22 4.10
C GLU A 129 -11.10 -19.66 3.03
N ILE A 130 -10.48 -18.51 3.31
CA ILE A 130 -9.39 -17.97 2.48
C ILE A 130 -8.11 -18.74 2.83
N VAL A 131 -7.49 -19.39 1.84
CA VAL A 131 -6.32 -20.28 2.07
C VAL A 131 -5.04 -19.84 1.38
N ASN A 132 -5.14 -18.93 0.40
CA ASN A 132 -3.99 -18.38 -0.30
C ASN A 132 -4.41 -17.10 -1.01
N ASP A 133 -3.48 -16.17 -1.14
CA ASP A 133 -3.67 -14.94 -1.88
C ASP A 133 -2.41 -14.56 -2.67
N LYS A 134 -2.64 -13.86 -3.77
CA LYS A 134 -1.59 -13.21 -4.56
C LYS A 134 -2.04 -11.78 -4.87
N TYR A 135 -1.26 -10.80 -4.47
CA TYR A 135 -1.46 -9.40 -4.87
C TYR A 135 -0.68 -9.10 -6.14
N LEU A 136 -1.33 -8.44 -7.10
CA LEU A 136 -0.74 -8.00 -8.36
C LEU A 136 -0.98 -6.51 -8.54
N TYR A 137 0.13 -5.79 -8.74
CA TYR A 137 0.12 -4.39 -9.09
C TYR A 137 0.87 -4.19 -10.40
N SER A 138 0.37 -3.31 -11.27
CA SER A 138 1.16 -2.85 -12.41
C SER A 138 0.72 -1.48 -12.86
N GLN A 139 1.69 -0.68 -13.26
CA GLN A 139 1.48 0.61 -13.88
C GLN A 139 2.30 0.76 -15.16
N GLU A 140 1.85 1.65 -16.04
CA GLU A 140 2.56 2.04 -17.24
C GLU A 140 2.45 3.55 -17.42
N LYS A 141 3.59 4.24 -17.54
CA LYS A 141 3.65 5.69 -17.71
C LYS A 141 2.80 6.51 -16.73
N GLY A 142 2.69 6.05 -15.48
CA GLY A 142 1.90 6.70 -14.43
C GLY A 142 0.45 6.23 -14.33
N ASP A 143 -0.05 5.41 -15.26
CA ASP A 143 -1.39 4.86 -15.22
C ASP A 143 -1.42 3.48 -14.56
N ILE A 144 -2.30 3.29 -13.58
CA ILE A 144 -2.48 2.00 -12.89
C ILE A 144 -3.27 1.05 -13.80
N LEU A 145 -2.60 0.03 -14.32
CA LEU A 145 -3.21 -0.99 -15.19
C LEU A 145 -3.83 -2.14 -14.41
N LYS A 146 -3.22 -2.52 -13.26
CA LYS A 146 -3.73 -3.61 -12.41
C LYS A 146 -3.50 -3.27 -10.95
N LYS A 147 -4.54 -3.49 -10.16
CA LYS A 147 -4.52 -3.44 -8.70
C LYS A 147 -5.57 -4.44 -8.21
N GLN A 148 -5.14 -5.68 -7.99
CA GLN A 148 -6.06 -6.79 -7.73
C GLN A 148 -5.44 -7.88 -6.85
N TYR A 149 -6.30 -8.64 -6.19
CA TYR A 149 -5.94 -9.85 -5.46
C TYR A 149 -6.51 -11.07 -6.19
N ASN A 150 -5.68 -12.11 -6.31
CA ASN A 150 -6.11 -13.44 -6.73
C ASN A 150 -6.17 -14.31 -5.48
N ILE A 151 -7.37 -14.66 -5.04
CA ILE A 151 -7.62 -15.34 -3.77
C ILE A 151 -8.11 -16.75 -4.05
N LYS A 152 -7.55 -17.73 -3.33
CA LYS A 152 -8.09 -19.09 -3.29
C LYS A 152 -8.94 -19.26 -2.05
N ILE A 153 -10.18 -19.66 -2.24
CA ILE A 153 -11.08 -20.05 -1.15
C ILE A 153 -11.38 -21.55 -1.18
N LYS A 154 -11.71 -22.13 -0.02
CA LYS A 154 -12.06 -23.55 0.11
C LYS A 154 -13.26 -23.78 1.01
N LYS A 155 -14.03 -24.84 0.75
CA LYS A 155 -15.07 -25.36 1.64
C LYS A 155 -15.11 -26.87 1.54
N GLY A 156 -14.65 -27.56 2.59
CA GLY A 156 -14.41 -29.00 2.53
C GLY A 156 -13.44 -29.36 1.40
N ASN A 157 -13.89 -30.19 0.45
CA ASN A 157 -13.08 -30.63 -0.69
C ASN A 157 -13.17 -29.71 -1.92
N GLU A 158 -14.05 -28.70 -1.89
CA GLU A 158 -14.20 -27.75 -3.00
C GLU A 158 -13.23 -26.57 -2.86
N SER A 159 -12.75 -26.05 -4.00
CA SER A 159 -11.93 -24.83 -4.03
C SER A 159 -12.28 -23.95 -5.21
N ARG A 160 -12.24 -22.63 -5.01
CA ARG A 160 -12.46 -21.62 -6.05
C ARG A 160 -11.34 -20.59 -6.06
N LYS A 161 -11.11 -19.97 -7.23
CA LYS A 161 -10.18 -18.86 -7.43
C LYS A 161 -10.96 -17.60 -7.76
N LEU A 162 -10.82 -16.59 -6.93
CA LEU A 162 -11.43 -15.28 -7.09
C LEU A 162 -10.37 -14.29 -7.57
N LYS A 163 -10.73 -13.44 -8.53
CA LYS A 163 -9.99 -12.20 -8.83
C LYS A 163 -10.85 -11.05 -8.32
N VAL A 164 -10.28 -10.22 -7.46
CA VAL A 164 -11.04 -9.19 -6.73
C VAL A 164 -10.24 -7.89 -6.66
N HIS A 165 -10.94 -6.77 -6.70
CA HIS A 165 -10.38 -5.47 -6.39
C HIS A 165 -10.14 -5.32 -4.87
N PRO A 166 -9.26 -4.39 -4.45
CA PRO A 166 -8.96 -4.15 -3.03
C PRO A 166 -10.18 -3.79 -2.18
N ASP A 167 -11.25 -3.28 -2.80
CA ASP A 167 -12.48 -2.87 -2.14
C ASP A 167 -13.51 -3.99 -1.98
N GLY A 168 -13.25 -5.18 -2.53
CA GLY A 168 -14.16 -6.32 -2.49
C GLY A 168 -14.89 -6.61 -3.79
N GLU A 169 -14.81 -5.76 -4.80
CA GLU A 169 -15.49 -6.00 -6.07
C GLU A 169 -14.90 -7.23 -6.79
N LEU A 170 -15.78 -8.16 -7.22
CA LEU A 170 -15.37 -9.38 -7.91
C LEU A 170 -15.16 -9.11 -9.40
N ILE A 171 -13.94 -9.35 -9.89
CA ILE A 171 -13.55 -9.26 -11.29
C ILE A 171 -13.87 -10.57 -12.03
N ALA A 172 -13.53 -11.71 -11.42
CA ALA A 172 -13.78 -13.04 -11.99
C ALA A 172 -13.79 -14.14 -10.92
N GLU A 173 -14.49 -15.23 -11.18
CA GLU A 173 -14.55 -16.43 -10.34
C GLU A 173 -14.38 -17.67 -11.23
N ASN A 174 -13.44 -18.54 -10.88
CA ASN A 174 -13.12 -19.79 -11.60
C ASN A 174 -12.88 -20.96 -10.64
#